data_AF-A0A1Y3BGM7-F1
#
_entry.id   AF-A0A1Y3BGM7-F1
#
_cell.length_a   1.000
_cell.length_b   1.000
_cell.length_c   1.000
_cell.angle_alpha   90.00
_cell.angle_beta   90.00
_cell.angle_gamma   90.00
#
_symmetry.space_group_name_H-M   'P 1'
#
loop_
_entity.id
_entity.type
_entity.pdbx_description
1 polymer ?
#
loop_
_entity_poly.entity_id
_entity_poly.type
_entity_poly.pdbx_seq_one_letter_code
_entity_poly.pdbx_strand_id
1 'polypeptide(L)'
;MDQALSELKSFWTIYETFVSNEKVRQLGTSDLNFTQLSDLHGWAKRIKPSSTQINLHTCCDIPADLSAFAKENSIQLLTHNDPVDNFLPIERLQQLFKTKNASCPLLAEIPTLKRKWIARYTFVLPGQGVVLTKGYMLSLLV
;
A
#
# COMPACT_ATOMS: atom_id res chain seq x y z
N MET A 1 -3.20 -2.41 22.69
CA MET A 1 -3.36 -1.38 21.64
C MET A 1 -2.62 -1.92 20.42
N ASP A 2 -3.26 -1.93 19.26
CA ASP A 2 -2.67 -2.48 18.04
C ASP A 2 -1.43 -1.67 17.63
N GLN A 3 -0.25 -2.30 17.71
CA GLN A 3 1.03 -1.65 17.43
C GLN A 3 1.09 -1.11 16.00
N ALA A 4 0.52 -1.84 15.03
CA ALA A 4 0.52 -1.44 13.62
C ALA A 4 -0.31 -0.15 13.41
N LEU A 5 -1.44 -0.02 14.12
CA LEU A 5 -2.28 1.18 14.05
C LEU A 5 -1.58 2.40 14.68
N SER A 6 -0.82 2.21 15.76
CA SER A 6 -0.04 3.28 16.39
C SER A 6 1.06 3.80 15.45
N GLU A 7 1.77 2.89 14.80
CA GLU A 7 2.77 3.23 13.77
C GLU A 7 2.11 3.93 12.58
N LEU A 8 0.98 3.42 12.10
CA LEU A 8 0.22 4.05 11.02
C LEU A 8 -0.18 5.48 11.36
N LYS A 9 -0.69 5.75 12.57
CA LYS A 9 -1.02 7.11 13.03
C LYS A 9 0.20 8.04 12.99
N SER A 10 1.36 7.52 13.39
CA SER A 10 2.62 8.27 13.34
C SER A 10 2.99 8.64 11.89
N PHE A 11 2.94 7.69 10.97
CA PHE A 11 3.16 7.95 9.53
C PHE A 11 2.10 8.85 8.92
N TRP A 12 0.84 8.73 9.38
CA TRP A 12 -0.27 9.54 8.87
C TRP A 12 0.02 11.03 9.01
N THR A 13 0.55 11.48 10.16
CA THR A 13 0.92 12.89 10.37
C THR A 13 1.91 13.41 9.30
N ILE A 14 2.84 12.57 8.86
CA ILE A 14 3.81 12.89 7.80
C ILE A 14 3.08 12.97 6.47
N TYR A 15 2.21 12.00 6.16
CA TYR A 15 1.45 12.00 4.91
C TYR A 15 0.46 13.17 4.79
N GLU A 16 -0.11 13.64 5.89
CA GLU A 16 -0.91 14.87 5.92
C GLU A 16 -0.13 16.07 5.40
N THR A 17 1.19 16.14 5.66
CA THR A 17 2.04 17.22 5.12
C THR A 17 2.19 17.14 3.62
N PHE A 18 2.16 15.95 3.01
CA PHE A 18 2.22 15.82 1.55
C PHE A 18 0.94 16.29 0.89
N VAL A 19 -0.21 16.14 1.56
CA VAL A 19 -1.48 16.71 1.09
C VAL A 19 -1.49 18.22 1.23
N SER A 20 -1.09 18.75 2.39
CA SER A 20 -1.03 20.20 2.59
C SER A 20 -0.02 20.91 1.67
N ASN A 21 1.00 20.19 1.20
CA ASN A 21 1.97 20.70 0.22
C ASN A 21 1.61 20.33 -1.23
N GLU A 22 0.37 19.88 -1.50
CA GLU A 22 -0.15 19.56 -2.83
C GLU A 22 0.64 18.49 -3.62
N LYS A 23 1.47 17.70 -2.93
CA LYS A 23 2.22 16.57 -3.53
C LYS A 23 1.36 15.32 -3.68
N VAL A 24 0.35 15.18 -2.82
CA VAL A 24 -0.59 14.07 -2.80
C VAL A 24 -1.99 14.64 -2.72
N ARG A 25 -2.90 14.18 -3.58
CA ARG A 25 -4.28 14.70 -3.61
C ARG A 25 -5.13 14.19 -2.46
N GLN A 26 -4.97 12.91 -2.13
CA GLN A 26 -5.84 12.16 -1.21
C GLN A 26 -5.05 11.07 -0.49
N LEU A 27 -5.47 10.74 0.72
CA LEU A 27 -4.89 9.64 1.50
C LEU A 27 -5.92 8.53 1.66
N GLY A 28 -5.44 7.30 1.68
CA GLY A 28 -6.26 6.12 1.91
C GLY A 28 -5.50 5.04 2.64
N THR A 29 -6.20 3.99 2.99
CA THR A 29 -5.67 2.83 3.73
C THR A 29 -5.82 1.54 2.92
N SER A 30 -5.21 0.47 3.40
CA SER A 30 -5.41 -0.88 2.89
C SER A 30 -5.51 -1.83 4.08
N ASP A 31 -6.38 -2.83 3.96
CA ASP A 31 -6.47 -3.99 4.85
C ASP A 31 -6.70 -3.65 6.33
N LEU A 32 -7.33 -2.51 6.60
CA LEU A 32 -7.83 -2.18 7.93
C LEU A 32 -9.21 -2.80 8.12
N ASN A 33 -9.41 -3.43 9.29
CA ASN A 33 -10.74 -3.81 9.74
C ASN A 33 -11.56 -2.58 10.19
N PHE A 34 -12.85 -2.80 10.48
CA PHE A 34 -13.76 -1.73 10.91
C PHE A 34 -13.19 -0.91 12.09
N THR A 35 -12.77 -1.58 13.17
CA THR A 35 -12.23 -0.92 14.37
C THR A 35 -11.01 -0.07 14.06
N GLN A 36 -10.07 -0.59 13.27
CA GLN A 36 -8.85 0.14 12.91
C GLN A 36 -9.16 1.37 12.02
N LEU A 37 -10.05 1.21 11.03
CA LEU A 37 -10.44 2.30 10.14
C LEU A 37 -11.22 3.38 10.90
N SER A 38 -12.17 3.00 11.76
CA SER A 38 -12.94 3.94 12.57
C SER A 38 -12.05 4.71 13.53
N ASP A 39 -11.09 4.03 14.16
CA ASP A 39 -10.14 4.64 15.08
C ASP A 39 -9.20 5.61 14.38
N LEU A 40 -8.69 5.27 13.20
CA LEU A 40 -7.86 6.19 12.40
C LEU A 40 -8.69 7.39 11.94
N HIS A 41 -9.88 7.16 11.40
CA HIS A 41 -10.76 8.20 10.88
C HIS A 41 -11.22 9.19 11.96
N GLY A 42 -11.52 8.70 13.17
CA GLY A 42 -11.87 9.54 14.32
C GLY A 42 -10.68 10.31 14.89
N TRP A 43 -9.48 9.71 14.86
CA TRP A 43 -8.26 10.34 15.34
C TRP A 43 -7.71 11.40 14.36
N ALA A 44 -7.77 11.15 13.05
CA ALA A 44 -7.24 12.03 12.02
C ALA A 44 -8.10 13.31 11.88
N LYS A 45 -7.58 14.43 12.38
CA LYS A 45 -8.31 15.71 12.42
C LYS A 45 -8.17 16.55 11.16
N ARG A 46 -7.00 16.49 10.50
CA ARG A 46 -6.71 17.35 9.33
C ARG A 46 -7.09 16.68 8.03
N ILE A 47 -6.50 15.53 7.73
CA ILE A 47 -6.80 14.78 6.50
C ILE A 47 -7.30 13.40 6.87
N LYS A 48 -8.58 13.14 6.58
CA LYS A 48 -9.20 11.83 6.81
C LYS A 48 -8.91 10.88 5.65
N PRO A 49 -8.85 9.56 5.89
CA PRO A 49 -8.77 8.58 4.81
C PRO A 49 -9.99 8.72 3.90
N SER A 50 -9.79 8.98 2.61
CA SER A 50 -10.85 9.10 1.61
C SER A 50 -11.13 7.81 0.87
N SER A 51 -10.28 6.79 1.04
CA SER A 51 -10.46 5.47 0.48
C SER A 51 -9.86 4.38 1.37
N THR A 52 -10.39 3.17 1.30
CA THR A 52 -9.75 1.98 1.86
C THR A 52 -9.80 0.83 0.86
N GLN A 53 -8.72 0.05 0.81
CA GLN A 53 -8.62 -1.15 -0.03
C GLN A 53 -8.78 -2.40 0.84
N ILE A 54 -9.47 -3.41 0.32
CA ILE A 54 -9.67 -4.71 1.00
C ILE A 54 -9.14 -5.83 0.12
N ASN A 55 -8.33 -6.71 0.70
CA ASN A 55 -7.82 -7.89 0.00
C ASN A 55 -8.91 -8.96 -0.16
N LEU A 56 -9.18 -9.34 -1.41
CA LEU A 56 -10.15 -10.38 -1.75
C LEU A 56 -9.72 -11.78 -1.27
N HIS A 57 -8.43 -12.02 -1.01
CA HIS A 57 -7.98 -13.30 -0.46
C HIS A 57 -8.36 -13.50 1.00
N THR A 58 -8.46 -12.42 1.77
CA THR A 58 -8.74 -12.48 3.22
C THR A 58 -10.23 -12.33 3.51
N CYS A 59 -11.01 -11.76 2.58
CA CYS A 59 -12.42 -11.50 2.80
C CYS A 59 -13.20 -11.57 1.47
N CYS A 60 -13.85 -12.71 1.20
CA CYS A 60 -14.73 -12.87 0.05
C CYS A 60 -15.98 -11.99 0.14
N ASP A 61 -16.41 -11.69 1.38
CA ASP A 61 -17.58 -10.85 1.69
C ASP A 61 -17.15 -9.68 2.57
N ILE A 62 -17.22 -8.46 2.04
CA ILE A 62 -16.86 -7.25 2.79
C ILE A 62 -17.78 -7.14 4.03
N PRO A 63 -17.24 -6.97 5.25
CA PRO A 63 -18.06 -6.84 6.46
C PRO A 63 -19.06 -5.68 6.37
N ALA A 64 -20.31 -5.93 6.79
CA ALA A 64 -21.41 -4.98 6.64
C ALA A 64 -21.19 -3.68 7.44
N ASP A 65 -20.56 -3.78 8.60
CA ASP A 65 -20.16 -2.66 9.46
C ASP A 65 -19.12 -1.76 8.77
N LEU A 66 -18.09 -2.36 8.18
CA LEU A 66 -17.08 -1.66 7.40
C LEU A 66 -17.71 -0.97 6.18
N SER A 67 -18.61 -1.66 5.48
CA SER A 67 -19.32 -1.09 4.34
C SER A 67 -20.23 0.09 4.73
N ALA A 68 -20.97 -0.04 5.83
CA ALA A 68 -21.84 1.02 6.33
C ALA A 68 -21.02 2.24 6.75
N PHE A 69 -19.94 2.03 7.51
CA PHE A 69 -19.06 3.09 7.97
C PHE A 69 -18.41 3.85 6.82
N ALA A 70 -17.90 3.12 5.82
CA ALA A 70 -17.29 3.74 4.66
C ALA A 70 -18.30 4.58 3.87
N LYS A 71 -19.53 4.07 3.70
CA LYS A 71 -20.61 4.80 3.03
C LYS A 71 -21.00 6.07 3.78
N GLU A 72 -21.20 5.98 5.10
CA GLU A 72 -21.58 7.12 5.95
C GLU A 72 -20.51 8.23 5.92
N ASN A 73 -19.24 7.85 5.90
CA ASN A 73 -18.11 8.79 5.94
C ASN A 73 -17.55 9.14 4.55
N SER A 74 -18.25 8.76 3.47
CA SER A 74 -17.81 9.00 2.08
C SER A 74 -16.40 8.47 1.77
N ILE A 75 -16.03 7.34 2.39
CA ILE A 75 -14.79 6.63 2.15
C ILE A 75 -15.01 5.67 0.97
N GLN A 76 -14.22 5.82 -0.08
CA GLN A 76 -14.27 4.93 -1.23
C GLN A 76 -13.76 3.54 -0.86
N LEU A 77 -14.63 2.53 -0.97
CA LEU A 77 -14.23 1.12 -0.85
C LEU A 77 -13.69 0.61 -2.18
N LEU A 78 -12.49 0.06 -2.11
CA LEU A 78 -11.78 -0.53 -3.24
C LEU A 78 -11.37 -1.95 -2.88
N THR A 79 -11.16 -2.78 -3.89
CA THR A 79 -10.68 -4.16 -3.72
C THR A 79 -9.34 -4.34 -4.40
N HIS A 80 -8.51 -5.20 -3.82
CA HIS A 80 -7.27 -5.65 -4.44
C HIS A 80 -7.09 -7.15 -4.22
N ASN A 81 -6.18 -7.74 -5.00
CA ASN A 81 -5.91 -9.17 -4.97
C ASN A 81 -4.41 -9.42 -4.77
N ASP A 82 -3.78 -8.60 -3.92
CA ASP A 82 -2.33 -8.71 -3.69
C ASP A 82 -2.01 -9.98 -2.89
N PRO A 83 -0.90 -10.67 -3.20
CA PRO A 83 -0.43 -11.81 -2.42
C PRO A 83 -0.15 -11.43 -0.96
N VAL A 84 -0.66 -12.21 -0.01
CA VAL A 84 -0.51 -11.96 1.43
C VAL A 84 0.91 -12.29 1.92
N ASP A 85 1.46 -13.44 1.52
CA ASP A 85 2.71 -13.96 2.11
C ASP A 85 3.94 -13.93 1.18
N ASN A 86 3.75 -13.67 -0.12
CA ASN A 86 4.78 -13.98 -1.13
C ASN A 86 5.02 -12.85 -2.14
N PHE A 87 4.92 -11.61 -1.69
CA PHE A 87 5.09 -10.43 -2.55
C PHE A 87 6.58 -10.21 -2.89
N LEU A 88 6.96 -10.57 -4.12
CA LEU A 88 8.33 -10.53 -4.67
C LEU A 88 9.39 -11.14 -3.73
N PRO A 89 9.52 -12.48 -3.70
CA PRO A 89 10.47 -13.19 -2.83
C PRO A 89 11.91 -12.79 -3.14
N ILE A 90 12.72 -12.63 -2.11
CA ILE A 90 14.10 -12.17 -2.27
C ILE A 90 14.95 -13.17 -3.06
N GLU A 91 14.66 -14.47 -2.93
CA GLU A 91 15.30 -15.56 -3.65
C GLU A 91 14.99 -15.47 -5.14
N ARG A 92 13.74 -15.12 -5.50
CA ARG A 92 13.34 -14.90 -6.89
C ARG A 92 14.02 -13.66 -7.46
N LEU A 93 14.13 -12.58 -6.68
CA LEU A 93 14.87 -11.38 -7.07
C LEU A 93 16.35 -11.72 -7.33
N GLN A 94 17.00 -12.45 -6.41
CA GLN A 94 18.38 -12.91 -6.59
C GLN A 94 18.55 -13.79 -7.85
N GLN A 95 17.61 -14.69 -8.13
CA GLN A 95 17.62 -15.51 -9.35
C GLN A 95 17.47 -14.66 -10.62
N LEU A 96 16.57 -13.68 -10.62
CA LEU A 96 16.36 -12.77 -11.76
C LEU A 96 17.62 -11.96 -12.08
N PHE A 97 18.28 -11.44 -11.05
CA PHE A 97 19.53 -10.69 -11.22
C PHE A 97 20.70 -11.55 -11.70
N LYS A 98 20.68 -12.86 -11.42
CA LYS A 98 21.71 -13.80 -11.88
C LYS A 98 21.54 -14.26 -13.33
N THR A 99 20.33 -14.27 -13.88
CA THR A 99 20.06 -15.18 -15.02
C THR A 99 20.09 -14.58 -16.42
N LYS A 100 19.69 -13.34 -16.73
CA LYS A 100 19.63 -12.93 -18.15
C LYS A 100 19.88 -11.43 -18.38
N ASN A 101 21.02 -11.10 -19.00
CA ASN A 101 21.27 -9.87 -19.77
C ASN A 101 21.46 -8.52 -19.06
N ALA A 102 21.84 -8.50 -17.78
CA ALA A 102 22.44 -7.30 -17.19
C ALA A 102 23.65 -7.73 -16.37
N SER A 103 24.85 -7.55 -16.90
CA SER A 103 26.03 -7.37 -16.07
C SER A 103 25.80 -6.10 -15.25
N CYS A 104 25.05 -6.19 -14.16
CA CYS A 104 24.96 -5.18 -13.12
C CYS A 104 26.00 -5.57 -12.07
N PRO A 105 27.23 -5.03 -12.13
CA PRO A 105 28.31 -5.43 -11.23
C PRO A 105 27.93 -5.21 -9.78
N LEU A 106 27.10 -4.18 -9.54
CA LEU A 106 26.58 -3.79 -8.24
C LEU A 106 25.84 -4.92 -7.49
N LEU A 107 25.25 -5.89 -8.20
CA LEU A 107 24.44 -6.96 -7.59
C LEU A 107 25.18 -8.31 -7.52
N ALA A 108 26.30 -8.46 -8.23
CA ALA A 108 27.12 -9.67 -8.19
C ALA A 108 27.95 -9.80 -6.90
N GLU A 109 28.26 -8.66 -6.27
CA GLU A 109 29.14 -8.58 -5.10
C GLU A 109 28.39 -8.47 -3.76
N ILE A 110 27.05 -8.53 -3.77
CA ILE A 110 26.25 -8.38 -2.54
C ILE A 110 25.95 -9.76 -1.96
N PRO A 111 26.64 -10.19 -0.87
CA PRO A 111 26.44 -11.52 -0.29
C PRO A 111 25.06 -11.66 0.37
N THR A 112 24.46 -10.56 0.84
CA THR A 112 23.17 -10.59 1.56
C THR A 112 22.23 -9.48 1.11
N LEU A 113 21.57 -9.69 -0.03
CA LEU A 113 20.52 -8.77 -0.48
C LEU A 113 19.32 -8.84 0.48
N LYS A 114 18.94 -7.71 1.10
CA LYS A 114 17.71 -7.62 1.91
C LYS A 114 16.74 -6.59 1.32
N ARG A 115 15.44 -6.87 1.39
CA ARG A 115 14.39 -5.92 0.97
C ARG A 115 14.21 -4.86 2.06
N LYS A 116 14.32 -3.57 1.70
CA LYS A 116 13.96 -2.46 2.60
C LYS A 116 12.47 -2.19 2.54
N TRP A 117 11.97 -1.92 1.34
CA TRP A 117 10.56 -1.69 1.07
C TRP A 117 10.25 -2.03 -0.38
N ILE A 118 8.96 -2.21 -0.64
CA ILE A 118 8.43 -2.41 -1.98
C ILE A 118 7.12 -1.61 -2.09
N ALA A 119 6.92 -0.98 -3.24
CA ALA A 119 5.71 -0.24 -3.53
C ALA A 119 5.17 -0.66 -4.89
N ARG A 120 3.86 -0.91 -4.99
CA ARG A 120 3.18 -1.04 -6.27
C ARG A 120 2.73 0.33 -6.74
N TYR A 121 2.95 0.64 -8.01
CA TYR A 121 2.35 1.82 -8.63
C TYR A 121 1.38 1.38 -9.73
N THR A 122 0.32 2.14 -9.90
CA THR A 122 -0.65 1.98 -10.98
C THR A 122 -1.00 3.36 -11.50
N PHE A 123 -0.83 3.57 -12.79
CA PHE A 123 -1.29 4.77 -13.49
C PHE A 123 -2.65 4.48 -14.12
N VAL A 124 -3.65 5.24 -13.70
CA VAL A 124 -5.02 5.13 -14.20
C VAL A 124 -5.39 6.44 -14.89
N LEU A 125 -5.96 6.36 -16.09
CA LEU A 125 -6.49 7.52 -16.78
C LEU A 125 -7.77 7.98 -16.08
N PRO A 126 -7.81 9.21 -15.54
CA PRO A 126 -8.98 9.71 -14.81
C PRO A 126 -10.24 9.68 -15.67
N GLY A 127 -11.37 9.30 -15.07
CA GLY A 127 -12.69 9.32 -15.72
C GLY A 127 -12.97 8.18 -16.69
N GLN A 128 -11.97 7.37 -17.05
CA GLN A 128 -12.16 6.23 -17.97
C GLN A 128 -11.95 4.86 -17.31
N GLY A 129 -11.39 4.83 -16.10
CA GLY A 129 -11.09 3.57 -15.40
C GLY A 129 -10.03 2.72 -16.12
N VAL A 130 -9.31 3.29 -17.10
CA VAL A 130 -8.31 2.59 -17.91
C VAL A 130 -6.96 2.62 -17.19
N VAL A 131 -6.41 1.45 -16.89
CA VAL A 131 -5.05 1.31 -16.37
C VAL A 131 -4.06 1.44 -17.54
N LEU A 132 -3.24 2.48 -17.51
CA LEU A 132 -2.22 2.73 -18.54
C LEU A 132 -0.97 1.88 -18.29
N THR A 133 -0.48 1.88 -17.06
CA THR A 133 0.66 1.06 -16.67
C THR A 133 0.62 0.73 -15.18
N LYS A 134 1.24 -0.38 -14.81
CA LYS A 134 1.38 -0.83 -13.42
C LYS A 134 2.73 -1.51 -13.26
N GLY A 135 3.30 -1.41 -12.07
CA GLY A 135 4.58 -2.03 -11.79
C GLY A 135 4.95 -1.93 -10.32
N TYR A 136 6.22 -2.22 -10.04
CA TYR A 136 6.76 -2.21 -8.70
C TYR A 136 7.99 -1.32 -8.63
N MET A 137 8.13 -0.58 -7.54
CA MET A 137 9.35 0.08 -7.10
C MET A 137 9.91 -0.70 -5.93
N LEU A 138 11.22 -0.90 -5.93
CA LEU A 138 11.91 -1.74 -4.95
C LEU A 138 13.12 -0.99 -4.40
N SER A 139 13.28 -1.00 -3.08
CA SER A 139 14.51 -0.58 -2.43
C SER A 139 15.13 -1.76 -1.71
N LEU A 140 16.42 -1.94 -1.98
CA LEU A 140 17.26 -3.00 -1.44
C LEU A 140 18.26 -2.40 -0.46
N LEU A 141 18.54 -3.14 0.61
CA LEU A 141 19.71 -2.94 1.44
C LEU A 141 20.81 -3.82 0.86
N VAL A 142 21.94 -3.15 0.61
CA VAL A 142 23.16 -3.70 0.04
C VAL A 142 24.21 -3.79 1.14
#